data_AF-A0A2H6EA02-F1
#
_entry.id   AF-A0A2H6EA02-F1
#
_cell.length_a   1.000
_cell.length_b   1.000
_cell.length_c   1.000
_cell.angle_alpha   90.00
_cell.angle_beta   90.00
_cell.angle_gamma   90.00
#
_symmetry.space_group_name_H-M   'P 1'
#
loop_
_entity.id
_entity.type
_entity.pdbx_description
1 polymer ?
#
loop_
_entity_poly.entity_id
_entity_poly.type
_entity_poly.pdbx_seq_one_letter_code
_entity_poly.pdbx_strand_id
1 'polypeptide(L)'
;MLYVFDVLLIIVLFALFGFLHSYLASEKVKQSFKKAFGKQIAFYRLGYNLFATASLYIIYELSPKPYIRIYDLPNPYDLIILIPQFLALAGLFWVSQYVCVKEFLGLSQIKRFFAGNYNSELDEDLTLTIGGPYKYLRHPVYFLLIMFLIFRPTMDLFYLTFLLCIIAYFYIGAYLEEKKMMKRFGKRYIKYKASVPMIFPVNFLKPYKPDNLSEA
;
A
#
# COMPACT_ATOMS: atom_id res chain seq x y z
N MET A 1 -4.71 20.15 26.69
CA MET A 1 -5.69 20.74 25.74
C MET A 1 -5.09 20.84 24.34
N LEU A 2 -3.93 21.48 24.15
CA LEU A 2 -3.25 21.60 22.84
C LEU A 2 -2.91 20.25 22.17
N TYR A 3 -2.32 19.30 22.91
CA TYR A 3 -1.92 18.01 22.31
C TYR A 3 -3.08 17.13 21.82
N VAL A 4 -4.22 17.17 22.52
CA VAL A 4 -5.42 16.43 22.07
C VAL A 4 -5.93 17.02 20.77
N PHE A 5 -5.97 18.35 20.68
CA PHE A 5 -6.31 19.05 19.45
C PHE A 5 -5.34 18.72 18.31
N ASP A 6 -4.03 18.73 18.57
CA ASP A 6 -3.00 18.38 17.57
C ASP A 6 -3.19 16.96 17.04
N VAL A 7 -3.39 15.98 17.93
CA VAL A 7 -3.65 14.57 17.55
C VAL A 7 -4.92 14.45 16.71
N LEU A 8 -6.01 15.10 17.12
CA LEU A 8 -7.25 15.11 16.34
C LEU A 8 -7.06 15.75 14.96
N LEU A 9 -6.31 16.85 14.88
CA LEU A 9 -6.03 17.52 13.62
C LEU A 9 -5.19 16.63 12.69
N ILE A 10 -4.18 15.92 13.19
CA ILE A 10 -3.41 14.92 12.41
C ILE A 10 -4.35 13.85 11.85
N ILE A 11 -5.23 13.29 12.69
CA ILE A 11 -6.18 12.26 12.27
C ILE A 11 -7.13 12.79 11.18
N VAL A 12 -7.66 14.01 11.33
CA VAL A 12 -8.56 14.63 10.35
C VAL A 12 -7.85 14.90 9.02
N LEU A 13 -6.63 15.46 9.06
CA LEU A 13 -5.83 15.70 7.86
C LEU A 13 -5.49 14.39 7.15
N PHE A 14 -5.10 13.35 7.90
CA PHE A 14 -4.83 12.04 7.32
C PHE A 14 -6.11 11.38 6.78
N ALA A 15 -7.24 11.52 7.46
CA ALA A 15 -8.53 11.01 6.96
C ALA A 15 -8.93 11.71 5.66
N LEU A 16 -8.70 13.02 5.54
CA LEU A 16 -8.90 13.79 4.32
C LEU A 16 -8.01 13.27 3.19
N PHE A 17 -6.72 13.04 3.46
CA PHE A 17 -5.80 12.38 2.52
C PHE A 17 -6.36 11.04 2.07
N GLY A 18 -6.67 10.16 3.02
CA GLY A 18 -7.11 8.79 2.76
C GLY A 18 -8.42 8.75 1.97
N PHE A 19 -9.34 9.68 2.25
CA PHE A 19 -10.58 9.84 1.51
C PHE A 19 -10.31 10.27 0.06
N LEU A 20 -9.54 11.33 -0.16
CA LEU A 20 -9.22 11.83 -1.50
C LEU A 20 -8.46 10.78 -2.32
N HIS A 21 -7.46 10.14 -1.72
CA HIS A 21 -6.69 9.06 -2.34
C HIS A 21 -7.61 7.90 -2.74
N SER A 22 -8.43 7.39 -1.82
CA SER A 22 -9.33 6.26 -2.08
C SER A 22 -10.41 6.60 -3.09
N TYR A 23 -10.93 7.83 -3.06
CA TYR A 23 -11.92 8.33 -4.01
C TYR A 23 -11.36 8.36 -5.44
N LEU A 24 -10.17 8.95 -5.63
CA LEU A 24 -9.50 9.00 -6.93
C LEU A 24 -9.03 7.61 -7.41
N ALA A 25 -8.72 6.68 -6.51
CA ALA A 25 -8.44 5.28 -6.83
C ALA A 25 -9.68 4.45 -7.20
N SER A 26 -10.88 4.99 -7.00
CA SER A 26 -12.11 4.25 -7.24
C SER A 26 -12.33 3.98 -8.73
N GLU A 27 -12.91 2.83 -9.06
CA GLU A 27 -13.27 2.48 -10.45
C GLU A 27 -14.25 3.50 -11.05
N LYS A 28 -15.14 4.09 -10.24
CA LYS A 28 -16.11 5.09 -10.70
C LYS A 28 -15.44 6.33 -11.28
N VAL A 29 -14.43 6.85 -10.59
CA VAL A 29 -13.67 8.03 -11.06
C VAL A 29 -12.87 7.68 -12.30
N LYS A 30 -12.17 6.53 -12.29
CA LYS A 30 -11.40 6.04 -13.45
C LYS A 30 -12.29 5.83 -14.68
N GLN A 31 -13.48 5.25 -14.53
CA GLN A 31 -14.46 5.08 -15.61
C GLN A 31 -14.98 6.42 -16.13
N SER A 32 -15.25 7.37 -15.24
CA SER A 32 -15.69 8.72 -15.62
C SER A 32 -14.60 9.44 -16.42
N PHE A 33 -13.34 9.35 -15.98
CA PHE A 33 -12.19 9.87 -16.70
C PHE A 33 -12.03 9.21 -18.07
N LYS A 34 -12.14 7.87 -18.15
CA LYS A 34 -12.08 7.13 -19.42
C LYS A 34 -13.20 7.55 -20.38
N LYS A 35 -14.42 7.81 -19.88
CA LYS A 35 -15.53 8.30 -20.71
C LYS A 35 -15.26 9.68 -21.28
N ALA A 36 -14.66 10.58 -20.50
CA ALA A 36 -14.35 11.95 -20.93
C ALA A 36 -13.12 12.02 -21.85
N PHE A 37 -12.08 11.22 -21.58
CA PHE A 37 -10.77 11.36 -22.20
C PHE A 37 -10.30 10.12 -22.98
N GLY A 38 -11.10 9.08 -23.12
CA GLY A 38 -10.77 7.91 -23.95
C GLY A 38 -9.47 7.20 -23.57
N LYS A 39 -8.56 7.02 -24.54
CA LYS A 39 -7.29 6.29 -24.37
C LYS A 39 -6.28 7.04 -23.48
N GLN A 40 -6.48 8.33 -23.23
CA GLN A 40 -5.63 9.17 -22.38
C GLN A 40 -5.71 8.74 -20.89
N ILE A 41 -6.65 7.87 -20.52
CA ILE A 41 -6.65 7.15 -19.24
C ILE A 41 -5.30 6.46 -18.94
N ALA A 42 -4.50 6.16 -19.98
CA ALA A 42 -3.14 5.66 -19.82
C ALA A 42 -2.22 6.56 -18.95
N PHE A 43 -2.44 7.88 -18.95
CA PHE A 43 -1.67 8.83 -18.12
C PHE A 43 -2.21 8.99 -16.70
N TYR A 44 -3.43 8.50 -16.44
CA TYR A 44 -4.13 8.69 -15.17
C TYR A 44 -3.33 8.16 -13.99
N ARG A 45 -2.77 6.94 -14.11
CA ARG A 45 -2.05 6.30 -12.99
C ARG A 45 -0.80 7.08 -12.57
N LEU A 46 -0.04 7.60 -13.52
CA LEU A 46 1.14 8.42 -13.21
C LEU A 46 0.71 9.73 -12.53
N GLY A 47 -0.27 10.44 -13.10
CA GLY A 47 -0.79 11.67 -12.50
C GLY A 47 -1.37 11.45 -11.10
N TYR A 48 -2.11 10.36 -10.93
CA TYR A 48 -2.65 9.91 -9.65
C TYR A 48 -1.54 9.66 -8.62
N ASN A 49 -0.49 8.92 -8.97
CA ASN A 49 0.62 8.63 -8.06
C ASN A 49 1.38 9.90 -7.64
N LEU A 50 1.60 10.82 -8.59
CA LEU A 50 2.22 12.12 -8.30
C LEU A 50 1.35 12.94 -7.36
N PHE A 51 0.05 13.04 -7.63
CA PHE A 51 -0.90 13.73 -6.77
C PHE A 51 -0.98 13.10 -5.37
N ALA A 52 -1.06 11.77 -5.28
CA ALA A 52 -1.09 11.04 -4.01
C ALA A 52 0.18 11.30 -3.19
N THR A 53 1.35 11.29 -3.83
CA THR A 53 2.62 11.53 -3.15
C THR A 53 2.73 12.97 -2.67
N ALA A 54 2.40 13.94 -3.55
CA ALA A 54 2.44 15.36 -3.22
C ALA A 54 1.44 15.71 -2.10
N SER A 55 0.21 15.20 -2.17
CA SER A 55 -0.81 15.44 -1.14
C SER A 55 -0.44 14.84 0.22
N LEU A 56 0.15 13.63 0.24
CA LEU A 56 0.65 13.03 1.48
C LEU A 56 1.78 13.87 2.09
N TYR A 57 2.73 14.32 1.25
CA TYR A 57 3.83 15.18 1.69
C TYR A 57 3.32 16.51 2.26
N ILE A 58 2.40 17.18 1.56
CA ILE A 58 1.77 18.41 2.02
C ILE A 58 1.08 18.19 3.38
N ILE A 59 0.33 17.10 3.53
CA ILE A 59 -0.37 16.79 4.78
C ILE A 59 0.60 16.47 5.91
N TYR A 60 1.69 15.77 5.64
CA TYR A 60 2.76 15.55 6.61
C TYR A 60 3.40 16.87 7.07
N GLU A 61 3.66 17.80 6.14
CA GLU A 61 4.27 19.08 6.47
C GLU A 61 3.34 20.02 7.24
N LEU A 62 2.06 20.11 6.81
CA LEU A 62 1.04 20.94 7.45
C LEU A 62 0.55 20.39 8.80
N SER A 63 0.74 19.10 9.06
CA SER A 63 0.31 18.50 10.31
C SER A 63 1.08 19.10 11.50
N PRO A 64 0.41 19.33 12.64
CA PRO A 64 1.07 19.81 13.84
C PRO A 64 2.09 18.77 14.32
N LYS A 65 3.21 19.25 14.85
CA LYS A 65 4.32 18.42 15.32
C LYS A 65 4.48 18.58 16.83
N PRO A 66 3.59 17.99 17.66
CA PRO A 66 3.68 18.10 19.11
C PRO A 66 5.01 17.53 19.62
N TYR A 67 5.76 18.34 20.37
CA TYR A 67 7.08 18.00 20.94
C TYR A 67 6.99 17.04 22.15
N ILE A 68 6.17 16.00 22.06
CA ILE A 68 6.10 14.94 23.05
C ILE A 68 6.88 13.74 22.54
N ARG A 69 7.96 13.42 23.24
CA ARG A 69 8.71 12.18 23.05
C ARG A 69 8.04 11.06 23.85
N ILE A 70 7.66 9.99 23.18
CA ILE A 70 7.08 8.78 23.77
C ILE A 70 8.19 7.89 24.32
N TYR A 71 9.22 7.65 23.52
CA TYR A 71 10.43 6.94 23.94
C TYR A 71 11.64 7.39 23.13
N ASP A 72 12.81 7.14 23.70
CA ASP A 72 14.13 7.29 23.09
C ASP A 72 15.02 6.22 23.69
N LEU A 73 15.38 5.24 22.88
CA LEU A 73 16.06 4.04 23.34
C LEU A 73 17.54 4.34 23.63
N PRO A 74 18.07 3.94 24.80
CA PRO A 74 19.49 4.10 25.07
C PRO A 74 20.32 3.07 24.29
N ASN A 75 21.60 3.38 24.11
CA ASN A 75 22.56 2.43 23.56
C ASN A 75 22.67 1.17 24.46
N PRO A 76 22.71 -0.06 23.90
CA PRO A 76 22.74 -0.41 22.48
C PRO A 76 21.37 -0.72 21.85
N TYR A 77 20.27 -0.49 22.56
CA TYR A 77 18.92 -0.85 22.08
C TYR A 77 18.48 -0.01 20.89
N ASP A 78 18.96 1.23 20.77
CA ASP A 78 18.85 2.10 19.60
C ASP A 78 19.38 1.46 18.30
N LEU A 79 20.42 0.64 18.40
CA LEU A 79 21.00 -0.11 17.28
C LEU A 79 20.28 -1.44 17.05
N ILE A 80 19.96 -2.17 18.14
CA ILE A 80 19.29 -3.47 18.06
C ILE A 80 17.92 -3.34 17.38
N ILE A 81 17.17 -2.27 17.67
CA ILE A 81 15.85 -2.06 17.07
C ILE A 81 15.91 -1.84 15.55
N LEU A 82 17.07 -1.43 15.00
CA LEU A 82 17.21 -1.25 13.56
C LEU A 82 17.32 -2.57 12.80
N ILE A 83 17.65 -3.68 13.47
CA ILE A 83 17.76 -5.01 12.83
C ILE A 83 16.45 -5.39 12.11
N PRO A 84 15.28 -5.44 12.78
CA PRO A 84 14.02 -5.73 12.09
C PRO A 84 13.64 -4.66 11.05
N GLN A 85 14.09 -3.41 11.19
CA GLN A 85 13.89 -2.36 10.19
C GLN A 85 14.67 -2.65 8.90
N PHE A 86 15.94 -3.05 9.00
CA PHE A 86 16.74 -3.45 7.84
C PHE A 86 16.25 -4.75 7.20
N LEU A 87 15.78 -5.72 8.01
CA LEU A 87 15.12 -6.92 7.49
C LEU A 87 13.85 -6.57 6.71
N ALA A 88 13.06 -5.60 7.19
CA ALA A 88 11.88 -5.12 6.48
C ALA A 88 12.26 -4.49 5.13
N LEU A 89 13.33 -3.70 5.08
CA LEU A 89 13.86 -3.11 3.84
C LEU A 89 14.33 -4.18 2.85
N ALA A 90 15.08 -5.19 3.31
CA ALA A 90 15.48 -6.33 2.49
C ALA A 90 14.25 -7.11 1.98
N GLY A 91 13.22 -7.28 2.81
CA GLY A 91 11.95 -7.87 2.42
C GLY A 91 11.24 -7.06 1.34
N LEU A 92 11.24 -5.71 1.41
CA LEU A 92 10.65 -4.85 0.38
C LEU A 92 11.36 -5.03 -0.96
N PHE A 93 12.69 -5.14 -0.93
CA PHE A 93 13.47 -5.46 -2.12
C PHE A 93 13.10 -6.83 -2.70
N TRP A 94 12.92 -7.85 -1.87
CA TRP A 94 12.44 -9.17 -2.31
C TRP A 94 11.04 -9.12 -2.94
N VAL A 95 10.08 -8.42 -2.31
CA VAL A 95 8.71 -8.28 -2.83
C VAL A 95 8.67 -7.53 -4.17
N SER A 96 9.58 -6.57 -4.38
CA SER A 96 9.66 -5.80 -5.63
C SER A 96 9.86 -6.68 -6.88
N GLN A 97 10.43 -7.89 -6.73
CA GLN A 97 10.60 -8.85 -7.83
C GLN A 97 9.25 -9.43 -8.31
N TYR A 98 8.21 -9.32 -7.49
CA TYR A 98 6.86 -9.83 -7.77
C TYR A 98 5.87 -8.71 -8.11
N VAL A 99 6.31 -7.45 -8.07
CA VAL A 99 5.50 -6.28 -8.39
C VAL A 99 6.09 -5.60 -9.61
N CYS A 100 5.30 -5.42 -10.67
CA CYS A 100 5.76 -4.65 -11.82
C CYS A 100 5.78 -3.15 -11.47
N VAL A 101 6.93 -2.65 -10.99
CA VAL A 101 7.11 -1.25 -10.55
C VAL A 101 6.72 -0.26 -11.65
N LYS A 102 7.03 -0.56 -12.91
CA LYS A 102 6.66 0.29 -14.06
C LYS A 102 5.14 0.36 -14.27
N GLU A 103 4.44 -0.76 -14.08
CA GLU A 103 2.96 -0.80 -14.13
C GLU A 103 2.37 -0.05 -12.93
N PHE A 104 2.96 -0.22 -11.74
CA PHE A 104 2.54 0.48 -10.53
C PHE A 104 2.67 1.99 -10.67
N LEU A 105 3.78 2.48 -11.21
CA LEU A 105 4.05 3.91 -11.42
C LEU A 105 3.19 4.53 -12.53
N GLY A 106 2.67 3.74 -13.48
CA GLY A 106 1.94 4.25 -14.65
C GLY A 106 2.77 4.34 -15.94
N LEU A 107 4.05 3.96 -15.90
CA LEU A 107 4.96 4.11 -17.05
C LEU A 107 4.68 3.08 -18.15
N SER A 108 4.27 1.87 -17.78
CA SER A 108 3.92 0.81 -18.73
C SER A 108 2.69 1.19 -19.57
N GLN A 109 1.71 1.84 -18.96
CA GLN A 109 0.48 2.34 -19.57
C GLN A 109 0.80 3.39 -20.64
N ILE A 110 1.65 4.37 -20.28
CA ILE A 110 2.12 5.42 -21.19
C ILE A 110 2.91 4.81 -22.35
N LYS A 111 3.79 3.85 -22.09
CA LYS A 111 4.53 3.14 -23.14
C LYS A 111 3.58 2.42 -24.11
N ARG A 112 2.56 1.71 -23.60
CA ARG A 112 1.55 1.04 -24.43
C ARG A 112 0.71 2.04 -25.24
N PHE A 113 0.42 3.22 -24.68
CA PHE A 113 -0.30 4.29 -25.37
C PHE A 113 0.48 4.82 -26.58
N PHE A 114 1.75 5.21 -26.40
CA PHE A 114 2.58 5.71 -27.50
C PHE A 114 2.91 4.63 -28.54
N ALA A 115 2.96 3.36 -28.15
CA ALA A 115 3.13 2.24 -29.08
C ALA A 115 1.84 1.85 -29.84
N GLY A 116 0.70 2.50 -29.58
CA GLY A 116 -0.58 2.17 -30.22
C GLY A 116 -1.28 0.91 -29.69
N ASN A 117 -0.69 0.23 -28.71
CA ASN A 117 -1.14 -1.09 -28.21
C ASN A 117 -1.85 -1.02 -26.85
N TYR A 118 -2.44 0.12 -26.52
CA TYR A 118 -3.16 0.29 -25.25
C TYR A 118 -4.57 -0.32 -25.32
N ASN A 119 -4.68 -1.54 -24.81
CA ASN A 119 -5.93 -2.33 -24.81
C ASN A 119 -6.52 -2.55 -23.40
N SER A 120 -5.92 -1.97 -22.36
CA SER A 120 -6.40 -2.15 -20.98
C SER A 120 -7.79 -1.51 -20.79
N GLU A 121 -8.63 -2.18 -19.99
CA GLU A 121 -10.00 -1.72 -19.73
C GLU A 121 -10.01 -0.40 -18.92
N LEU A 122 -9.05 -0.21 -18.03
CA LEU A 122 -8.80 1.01 -17.26
C LEU A 122 -7.29 1.27 -17.22
N ASP A 123 -6.82 2.00 -16.21
CA ASP A 123 -5.43 2.37 -15.97
C ASP A 123 -4.55 1.22 -15.42
N GLU A 124 -5.08 0.01 -15.29
CA GLU A 124 -4.34 -1.14 -14.76
C GLU A 124 -4.75 -2.46 -15.38
N ASP A 125 -3.77 -3.35 -15.54
CA ASP A 125 -3.99 -4.76 -15.83
C ASP A 125 -3.83 -5.58 -14.54
N LEU A 126 -4.97 -5.99 -13.97
CA LEU A 126 -5.00 -6.74 -12.72
C LEU A 126 -4.51 -8.17 -12.98
N THR A 127 -3.38 -8.53 -12.38
CA THR A 127 -2.83 -9.89 -12.38
C THR A 127 -2.80 -10.47 -10.98
N LEU A 128 -3.10 -11.77 -10.85
CA LEU A 128 -3.08 -12.46 -9.56
C LEU A 128 -1.72 -13.12 -9.36
N THR A 129 -0.89 -12.50 -8.52
CA THR A 129 0.44 -13.02 -8.16
C THR A 129 0.40 -13.80 -6.85
N ILE A 130 0.72 -15.09 -6.90
CA ILE A 130 0.79 -16.00 -5.72
C ILE A 130 2.20 -16.58 -5.56
N GLY A 131 3.22 -15.81 -5.95
CA GLY A 131 4.64 -16.18 -5.91
C GLY A 131 5.37 -15.58 -4.71
N GLY A 132 6.46 -16.24 -4.30
CA GLY A 132 7.38 -15.74 -3.25
C GLY A 132 6.67 -15.29 -1.97
N PRO A 133 6.80 -14.02 -1.55
CA PRO A 133 6.23 -13.51 -0.31
C PRO A 133 4.70 -13.59 -0.26
N TYR A 134 4.03 -13.58 -1.43
CA TYR A 134 2.58 -13.74 -1.52
C TYR A 134 2.09 -15.14 -1.11
N LYS A 135 2.99 -16.14 -0.95
CA LYS A 135 2.60 -17.44 -0.38
C LYS A 135 2.37 -17.40 1.14
N TYR A 136 2.87 -16.36 1.80
CA TYR A 136 2.83 -16.23 3.27
C TYR A 136 1.85 -15.16 3.73
N LEU A 137 1.72 -14.08 2.96
CA LEU A 137 0.88 -12.93 3.25
C LEU A 137 0.20 -12.45 1.97
N ARG A 138 -1.06 -12.02 2.03
CA ARG A 138 -1.72 -11.44 0.87
C ARG A 138 -1.23 -10.03 0.56
N HIS A 139 -0.80 -9.29 1.58
CA HIS A 139 -0.29 -7.92 1.48
C HIS A 139 1.10 -7.78 2.09
N PRO A 140 2.13 -8.44 1.52
CA PRO A 140 3.47 -8.44 2.10
C PRO A 140 4.12 -7.05 2.10
N VAL A 141 3.82 -6.20 1.10
CA VAL A 141 4.29 -4.81 1.07
C VAL A 141 3.80 -4.04 2.30
N TYR A 142 2.52 -4.19 2.67
CA TYR A 142 1.94 -3.47 3.81
C TYR A 142 2.57 -3.93 5.11
N PHE A 143 2.74 -5.23 5.29
CA PHE A 143 3.40 -5.80 6.46
C PHE A 143 4.82 -5.26 6.63
N LEU A 144 5.63 -5.30 5.57
CA LEU A 144 7.01 -4.84 5.61
C LEU A 144 7.12 -3.33 5.80
N LEU A 145 6.23 -2.53 5.22
CA LEU A 145 6.16 -1.09 5.50
C LEU A 145 5.80 -0.82 6.96
N ILE A 146 4.84 -1.56 7.54
CA ILE A 146 4.50 -1.42 8.97
C ILE A 146 5.70 -1.76 9.84
N MET A 147 6.40 -2.86 9.57
CA MET A 147 7.62 -3.23 10.27
C MET A 147 8.69 -2.13 10.15
N PHE A 148 8.92 -1.63 8.94
CA PHE A 148 9.91 -0.58 8.70
C PHE A 148 9.60 0.70 9.49
N LEU A 149 8.33 1.08 9.58
CA LEU A 149 7.92 2.32 10.25
C LEU A 149 7.86 2.18 11.79
N ILE A 150 7.49 1.00 12.32
CA ILE A 150 7.37 0.81 13.77
C ILE A 150 8.74 0.68 14.46
N PHE A 151 9.70 0.02 13.81
CA PHE A 151 11.01 -0.25 14.39
C PHE A 151 11.96 0.93 14.19
N ARG A 152 11.89 1.89 15.12
CA ARG A 152 12.73 3.10 15.13
C ARG A 152 13.20 3.44 16.54
N PRO A 153 14.40 4.01 16.71
CA PRO A 153 15.03 4.22 18.02
C PRO A 153 14.36 5.30 18.86
N THR A 154 13.75 6.30 18.21
CA THR A 154 12.99 7.35 18.86
C THR A 154 11.55 7.32 18.38
N MET A 155 10.61 7.65 19.25
CA MET A 155 9.20 7.81 18.90
C MET A 155 8.65 9.05 19.57
N ASP A 156 8.02 9.89 18.77
CA ASP A 156 7.30 11.09 19.20
C ASP A 156 5.80 10.91 18.92
N LEU A 157 4.99 11.75 19.57
CA LEU A 157 3.53 11.66 19.49
C LEU A 157 3.00 11.91 18.08
N PHE A 158 3.63 12.82 17.33
CA PHE A 158 3.29 13.11 15.93
C PHE A 158 3.40 11.84 15.08
N TYR A 159 4.59 11.24 15.07
CA TYR A 159 4.86 10.06 14.27
C TYR A 159 4.03 8.87 14.73
N LEU A 160 3.88 8.65 16.04
CA LEU A 160 3.05 7.55 16.55
C LEU A 160 1.61 7.68 16.03
N THR A 161 1.04 8.88 16.10
CA THR A 161 -0.30 9.16 15.58
C THR A 161 -0.38 8.92 14.07
N PHE A 162 0.61 9.41 13.31
CA PHE A 162 0.67 9.24 11.86
C PHE A 162 0.85 7.76 11.47
N LEU A 163 1.68 7.00 12.19
CA LEU A 163 1.88 5.57 12.03
C LEU A 163 0.58 4.78 12.25
N LEU A 164 -0.17 5.09 13.31
CA LEU A 164 -1.46 4.45 13.57
C LEU A 164 -2.46 4.75 12.45
N CYS A 165 -2.46 5.97 11.91
CA CYS A 165 -3.28 6.33 10.75
C CYS A 165 -2.88 5.54 9.49
N ILE A 166 -1.57 5.40 9.21
CA ILE A 166 -1.06 4.57 8.10
C ILE A 166 -1.50 3.11 8.27
N ILE A 167 -1.34 2.54 9.46
CA ILE A 167 -1.73 1.15 9.74
C ILE A 167 -3.24 0.98 9.48
N ALA A 168 -4.08 1.84 10.05
CA ALA A 168 -5.52 1.80 9.84
C ALA A 168 -5.88 1.90 8.35
N TYR A 169 -5.21 2.81 7.63
CA TYR A 169 -5.41 3.01 6.20
C TYR A 169 -4.99 1.79 5.36
N PHE A 170 -3.88 1.12 5.70
CA PHE A 170 -3.48 -0.13 5.05
C PHE A 170 -4.51 -1.24 5.24
N TYR A 171 -5.12 -1.37 6.42
CA TYR A 171 -6.20 -2.34 6.63
C TYR A 171 -7.45 -2.04 5.79
N ILE A 172 -7.85 -0.76 5.74
CA ILE A 172 -8.98 -0.33 4.91
C ILE A 172 -8.68 -0.58 3.42
N GLY A 173 -7.49 -0.16 2.96
CA GLY A 173 -7.02 -0.34 1.60
C GLY A 173 -6.97 -1.81 1.20
N ALA A 174 -6.37 -2.65 2.04
CA ALA A 174 -6.32 -4.10 1.85
C ALA A 174 -7.73 -4.67 1.67
N TYR A 175 -8.67 -4.34 2.57
CA TYR A 175 -10.04 -4.83 2.47
C TYR A 175 -10.73 -4.43 1.14
N LEU A 176 -10.54 -3.19 0.68
CA LEU A 176 -11.09 -2.72 -0.59
C LEU A 176 -10.43 -3.40 -1.79
N GLU A 177 -9.12 -3.62 -1.74
CA GLU A 177 -8.36 -4.33 -2.76
C GLU A 177 -8.81 -5.79 -2.86
N GLU A 178 -8.98 -6.48 -1.72
CA GLU A 178 -9.46 -7.86 -1.72
C GLU A 178 -10.87 -7.99 -2.32
N LYS A 179 -11.74 -6.99 -2.12
CA LYS A 179 -13.05 -6.94 -2.80
C LYS A 179 -12.90 -6.89 -4.31
N LYS A 180 -11.97 -6.08 -4.83
CA LYS A 180 -11.68 -6.02 -6.27
C LYS A 180 -11.11 -7.36 -6.77
N MET A 181 -10.18 -7.95 -6.02
CA MET A 181 -9.60 -9.25 -6.36
C MET A 181 -10.64 -10.38 -6.40
N MET A 182 -11.56 -10.41 -5.43
CA MET A 182 -12.67 -11.38 -5.44
C MET A 182 -13.59 -11.19 -6.64
N LYS A 183 -13.90 -9.95 -7.04
CA LYS A 183 -14.70 -9.68 -8.24
C LYS A 183 -13.99 -10.11 -9.53
N ARG A 184 -12.67 -9.89 -9.62
CA ARG A 184 -11.89 -10.17 -10.84
C ARG A 184 -11.51 -11.64 -10.99
N PHE A 185 -11.11 -12.30 -9.91
CA PHE A 185 -10.54 -13.66 -9.93
C PHE A 185 -11.43 -14.73 -9.28
N GLY A 186 -12.57 -14.33 -8.71
CA GLY A 186 -13.62 -15.23 -8.23
C GLY A 186 -13.11 -16.31 -7.27
N LYS A 187 -13.48 -17.57 -7.56
CA LYS A 187 -13.18 -18.74 -6.73
C LYS A 187 -11.68 -18.92 -6.47
N ARG A 188 -10.82 -18.60 -7.44
CA ARG A 188 -9.36 -18.75 -7.30
C ARG A 188 -8.82 -17.87 -6.17
N TYR A 189 -9.25 -16.61 -6.12
CA TYR A 189 -8.84 -15.71 -5.05
C TYR A 189 -9.49 -16.06 -3.71
N ILE A 190 -10.75 -16.53 -3.72
CA ILE A 190 -11.42 -16.98 -2.48
C ILE A 190 -10.66 -18.15 -1.84
N LYS A 191 -10.22 -19.14 -2.64
CA LYS A 191 -9.41 -20.27 -2.13
C LYS A 191 -8.08 -19.80 -1.54
N TYR A 192 -7.38 -18.91 -2.25
CA TYR A 192 -6.14 -18.29 -1.77
C TYR A 192 -6.36 -17.50 -0.46
N LYS A 193 -7.42 -16.69 -0.40
CA LYS A 193 -7.82 -15.90 0.78
C LYS A 193 -8.13 -16.76 2.00
N ALA A 194 -8.70 -17.95 1.82
CA ALA A 194 -8.98 -18.86 2.92
C ALA A 194 -7.71 -19.45 3.58
N SER A 195 -6.60 -19.52 2.83
CA SER A 195 -5.38 -20.21 3.30
C SER A 195 -4.23 -19.26 3.68
N VAL A 196 -4.17 -18.05 3.13
CA VAL A 196 -3.06 -17.10 3.34
C VAL A 196 -3.56 -15.90 4.11
N PRO A 197 -2.99 -15.51 5.26
CA PRO A 197 -3.45 -14.36 6.05
C PRO A 197 -3.28 -13.00 5.34
N MET A 198 -3.99 -11.97 5.79
CA MET A 198 -4.03 -10.65 5.14
C MET A 198 -2.68 -9.91 5.23
N ILE A 199 -2.30 -9.47 6.44
CA ILE A 199 -1.11 -8.63 6.70
C ILE A 199 -0.15 -9.32 7.66
N PHE A 200 -0.64 -9.82 8.81
CA PHE A 200 0.22 -10.47 9.79
C PHE A 200 0.30 -11.99 9.58
N PRO A 201 1.52 -12.56 9.53
CA PRO A 201 1.71 -13.97 9.26
C PRO A 201 1.41 -14.78 10.51
N VAL A 202 0.50 -15.76 10.38
CA VAL A 202 0.20 -16.71 11.46
C VAL A 202 1.13 -17.92 11.46
N ASN A 203 1.71 -18.29 10.31
CA ASN A 203 2.65 -19.40 10.22
C ASN A 203 3.59 -19.27 8.99
N PHE A 204 4.86 -18.96 9.22
CA PHE A 204 5.88 -18.88 8.17
C PHE A 204 6.34 -20.25 7.64
N LEU A 205 6.04 -21.35 8.35
CA LEU A 205 6.51 -22.69 8.00
C LEU A 205 5.58 -23.43 7.03
N LYS A 206 4.40 -22.88 6.77
CA LYS A 206 3.39 -23.49 5.88
C LYS A 206 3.02 -22.52 4.75
N PRO A 207 3.90 -22.30 3.75
CA PRO A 207 3.57 -21.48 2.60
C PRO A 207 2.40 -22.08 1.83
N TYR A 208 1.53 -21.22 1.30
CA TYR A 208 0.48 -21.67 0.39
C TYR A 208 1.09 -22.29 -0.86
N LYS A 209 0.62 -23.50 -1.15
CA LYS A 209 0.93 -24.21 -2.38
C LYS A 209 -0.26 -24.04 -3.31
N PRO A 210 -0.16 -23.21 -4.37
CA PRO A 210 -1.19 -23.21 -5.39
C PRO A 210 -1.28 -24.63 -5.97
N ASP A 211 -2.50 -25.14 -6.20
CA ASP A 211 -2.66 -26.40 -6.92
C ASP A 211 -1.98 -26.26 -8.29
N ASN A 212 -1.39 -27.35 -8.80
CA ASN A 212 -0.71 -27.36 -10.10
C ASN A 212 -1.62 -26.70 -11.15
N LEU A 213 -1.12 -25.62 -11.77
CA LEU A 213 -1.82 -24.78 -12.74
C LEU A 213 -1.92 -25.51 -14.09
N SER A 214 -2.73 -26.56 -14.19
CA SER A 214 -3.00 -27.26 -15.45
C SER A 214 -4.48 -27.35 -15.84
N GLU A 215 -5.38 -26.64 -15.18
CA GLU A 215 -6.80 -26.61 -15.59
C GLU A 215 -7.40 -25.21 -15.44
N ALA A 216 -7.37 -24.45 -16.55
CA ALA A 216 -8.43 -23.56 -17.08
C ALA A 216 -7.84 -22.62 -18.14
#